data_AF-A0A2V6JAN3-F1
#
_entry.id   AF-A0A2V6JAN3-F1
#
_cell.length_a   1.000
_cell.length_b   1.000
_cell.length_c   1.000
_cell.angle_alpha   90.00
_cell.angle_beta   90.00
_cell.angle_gamma   90.00
#
_symmetry.space_group_name_H-M   'P 1'
#
loop_
_entity.id
_entity.type
_entity.pdbx_description
1 polymer ?
#
loop_
_entity_poly.entity_id
_entity_poly.type
_entity_poly.pdbx_seq_one_letter_code
_entity_poly.pdbx_strand_id
1 'polypeptide(L)'
;MNQLEQLKKFTKVVADTADFESMKAFKPQDATTNPSLVLAAIQKQNYAHLLEEVLRDRKKSGLTGAKQVEDICDHLLVQFGTDIL
;
A
#
# COMPACT_ATOMS: atom_id res chain seq x y z
N MET A 1 11.85 -27.93 -4.29
CA MET A 1 12.28 -26.55 -4.61
C MET A 1 11.44 -26.05 -5.78
N ASN A 2 10.56 -25.08 -5.57
CA ASN A 2 9.67 -24.53 -6.61
C ASN A 2 10.39 -23.47 -7.50
N GLN A 3 9.73 -23.00 -8.56
CA GLN A 3 10.32 -22.03 -9.50
C GLN A 3 10.74 -20.71 -8.82
N LEU A 4 9.94 -20.21 -7.87
CA LEU A 4 10.25 -18.98 -7.12
C LEU A 4 11.50 -19.16 -6.25
N GLU A 5 11.64 -20.30 -5.57
CA GLU A 5 12.81 -20.62 -4.75
C GLU A 5 14.09 -20.74 -5.60
N GLN A 6 13.97 -21.23 -6.84
CA GLN A 6 15.10 -21.27 -7.77
C GLN A 6 15.48 -19.86 -8.25
N LEU A 7 14.49 -19.01 -8.56
CA LEU A 7 14.71 -17.63 -9.01
C LEU A 7 15.42 -16.78 -7.94
N LYS A 8 15.05 -16.94 -6.66
CA LYS A 8 15.67 -16.24 -5.52
C LYS A 8 17.19 -16.50 -5.38
N LYS A 9 17.75 -17.53 -6.04
CA LYS A 9 19.21 -17.77 -6.05
C LYS A 9 19.97 -16.84 -6.99
N PHE A 10 19.31 -16.26 -7.99
CA PHE A 10 19.95 -15.48 -9.05
C PHE A 10 19.54 -14.00 -9.01
N THR A 11 18.39 -13.68 -8.42
CA THR A 11 17.90 -12.30 -8.33
C THR A 11 17.21 -12.03 -7.00
N LYS A 12 17.09 -10.75 -6.66
CA LYS A 12 16.26 -10.29 -5.55
C LYS A 12 14.82 -10.17 -6.03
N VAL A 13 13.91 -10.89 -5.38
CA VAL A 13 12.49 -10.86 -5.70
C VAL A 13 11.79 -9.78 -4.88
N VAL A 14 11.05 -8.94 -5.59
CA VAL A 14 10.23 -7.84 -5.08
C VAL A 14 8.76 -8.17 -5.37
N ALA A 15 7.84 -7.80 -4.48
CA ALA A 15 6.40 -7.94 -4.73
C ALA A 15 5.80 -6.63 -5.27
N ASP A 16 5.15 -6.67 -6.43
CA ASP A 16 4.46 -5.51 -6.99
C ASP A 16 2.98 -5.53 -6.59
N THR A 17 2.70 -5.07 -5.36
CA THR A 17 1.36 -5.12 -4.78
C THR A 17 1.21 -4.17 -3.60
N ALA A 18 -0.03 -3.73 -3.35
CA ALA A 18 -0.43 -3.08 -2.09
C ALA A 18 -1.27 -4.02 -1.20
N ASP A 19 -1.27 -5.33 -1.49
CA ASP A 19 -2.02 -6.34 -0.76
C ASP A 19 -1.18 -7.00 0.33
N PHE A 20 -1.43 -6.61 1.59
CA PHE A 20 -0.65 -7.10 2.73
C PHE A 20 -0.70 -8.63 2.90
N GLU A 21 -1.83 -9.27 2.59
CA GLU A 21 -1.95 -10.73 2.65
C GLU A 21 -1.01 -11.45 1.65
N SER A 22 -0.86 -10.89 0.45
CA SER A 22 0.10 -11.39 -0.54
C SER A 22 1.54 -11.24 -0.04
N MET A 23 1.87 -10.12 0.62
CA MET A 23 3.20 -9.92 1.21
C MET A 23 3.50 -10.92 2.33
N LYS A 24 2.53 -11.18 3.22
CA LYS A 24 2.66 -12.20 4.27
C LYS A 24 2.90 -13.59 3.70
N ALA A 25 2.20 -13.94 2.61
CA ALA A 25 2.30 -15.24 1.98
C ALA A 25 3.65 -15.48 1.29
N PHE A 26 4.16 -14.48 0.54
CA PHE A 26 5.35 -14.65 -0.31
C PHE A 26 6.65 -14.15 0.30
N LYS A 27 6.58 -13.36 1.38
CA LYS A 27 7.72 -12.79 2.12
C LYS A 27 8.78 -12.24 1.16
N PRO A 28 8.41 -11.25 0.33
CA PRO A 28 9.35 -10.63 -0.61
C PRO A 28 10.43 -9.86 0.15
N GLN A 29 11.53 -9.54 -0.53
CA GLN A 29 12.58 -8.71 0.05
C GLN A 29 12.12 -7.26 0.18
N ASP A 30 11.54 -6.73 -0.89
CA ASP A 30 10.97 -5.38 -0.97
C ASP A 30 9.57 -5.46 -1.60
N ALA A 31 8.79 -4.38 -1.53
CA ALA A 31 7.55 -4.25 -2.28
C ALA A 31 7.51 -2.94 -3.06
N THR A 32 6.83 -2.95 -4.21
CA THR A 32 6.51 -1.76 -4.99
C THR A 32 5.01 -1.53 -4.98
N THR A 33 4.62 -0.29 -4.77
CA THR A 33 3.24 0.17 -4.93
C THR A 33 3.17 1.22 -6.03
N ASN A 34 1.95 1.47 -6.51
CA ASN A 34 1.62 2.61 -7.36
C ASN A 34 0.17 3.02 -7.05
N PRO A 35 -0.30 4.20 -7.52
CA PRO A 35 -1.66 4.67 -7.23
C PRO A 35 -2.76 3.66 -7.60
N SER A 36 -2.61 2.94 -8.70
CA SER A 36 -3.59 1.93 -9.13
C SER A 36 -3.66 0.74 -8.18
N LEU A 37 -2.52 0.28 -7.67
CA LEU A 37 -2.45 -0.82 -6.71
C LEU A 37 -3.06 -0.43 -5.37
N VAL A 38 -2.78 0.78 -4.88
CA VAL A 38 -3.38 1.30 -3.63
C VAL A 38 -4.89 1.45 -3.79
N LEU A 39 -5.35 2.01 -4.91
CA LEU A 39 -6.78 2.14 -5.23
C LEU A 39 -7.48 0.77 -5.22
N ALA A 40 -6.88 -0.25 -5.82
CA ALA A 40 -7.44 -1.60 -5.82
C ALA A 40 -7.45 -2.23 -4.41
N ALA A 41 -6.43 -1.95 -3.59
CA ALA A 41 -6.36 -2.46 -2.23
C ALA A 41 -7.46 -1.87 -1.33
N ILE A 42 -7.63 -0.53 -1.30
CA ILE A 42 -8.64 0.12 -0.44
C ILE A 42 -10.09 -0.26 -0.78
N GLN A 43 -10.34 -0.78 -1.98
CA GLN A 43 -11.66 -1.30 -2.37
C GLN A 43 -11.98 -2.65 -1.71
N LYS A 44 -10.98 -3.35 -1.18
CA LYS A 44 -11.20 -4.58 -0.41
C LYS A 44 -11.67 -4.21 1.00
N GLN A 45 -12.72 -4.90 1.48
CA GLN A 45 -13.36 -4.61 2.76
C GLN A 45 -12.40 -4.65 3.96
N ASN A 46 -11.40 -5.53 3.92
CA ASN A 46 -10.39 -5.66 4.97
C ASN A 46 -9.41 -4.48 5.04
N TYR A 47 -9.33 -3.62 4.02
CA TYR A 47 -8.41 -2.48 3.98
C TYR A 47 -9.11 -1.11 3.98
N ALA A 48 -10.44 -1.09 3.96
CA ALA A 48 -11.22 0.16 3.97
C ALA A 48 -10.90 1.06 5.18
N HIS A 49 -10.56 0.45 6.33
CA HIS A 49 -10.18 1.16 7.55
C HIS A 49 -9.00 2.12 7.34
N LEU A 50 -8.03 1.79 6.49
CA LEU A 50 -6.87 2.64 6.23
C LEU A 50 -7.26 3.99 5.63
N LEU A 51 -8.23 3.99 4.71
CA LEU A 51 -8.77 5.25 4.18
C LEU A 51 -9.52 6.02 5.26
N GLU A 52 -10.32 5.35 6.09
CA GLU A 52 -11.06 6.00 7.18
C GLU A 52 -10.14 6.67 8.20
N GLU A 53 -9.02 6.03 8.53
CA GLU A 53 -8.00 6.58 9.41
C GLU A 53 -7.37 7.85 8.83
N VAL A 54 -6.93 7.80 7.56
CA VAL A 54 -6.38 8.97 6.88
C VAL A 54 -7.41 10.10 6.80
N LEU A 55 -8.65 9.80 6.41
CA LEU A 55 -9.74 10.79 6.36
C LEU A 55 -9.97 11.44 7.73
N ARG A 56 -9.96 10.65 8.81
CA ARG A 56 -10.13 11.14 10.18
C ARG A 56 -8.99 12.07 10.59
N ASP A 57 -7.75 11.70 10.27
CA ASP A 57 -6.56 12.45 10.68
C ASP A 57 -6.41 13.74 9.86
N ARG A 58 -6.75 13.69 8.56
CA ARG A 58 -6.66 14.85 7.66
C ARG A 58 -7.83 15.84 7.79
N LYS A 59 -8.93 15.49 8.50
CA LYS A 59 -10.02 16.44 8.79
C LYS A 59 -9.56 17.71 9.51
N LYS A 60 -8.45 17.66 10.26
CA LYS A 60 -7.92 18.78 11.05
C LYS A 60 -6.83 19.58 10.33
N SER A 61 -6.53 19.29 9.06
CA SER A 61 -5.44 19.96 8.34
C SER A 61 -5.73 21.42 7.99
N GLY A 62 -7.00 21.86 8.06
CA GLY A 62 -7.43 23.20 7.65
C GLY A 62 -7.50 23.40 6.13
N LEU A 63 -7.15 22.38 5.35
CA LEU A 63 -7.28 22.38 3.89
C LEU A 63 -8.72 22.06 3.46
N THR A 64 -9.12 22.57 2.30
CA THR A 64 -10.44 22.33 1.71
C THR A 64 -10.35 22.11 0.19
N GLY A 65 -11.40 21.54 -0.39
CA GLY A 65 -11.51 21.33 -1.84
C GLY A 65 -10.39 20.45 -2.39
N ALA A 66 -9.89 20.79 -3.58
CA ALA A 66 -8.85 20.02 -4.28
C ALA A 66 -7.57 19.82 -3.43
N LYS A 67 -7.15 20.84 -2.69
CA LYS A 67 -5.96 20.76 -1.82
C LYS A 67 -6.12 19.72 -0.71
N GLN A 68 -7.34 19.57 -0.17
CA GLN A 68 -7.59 18.54 0.85
C GLN A 68 -7.59 17.14 0.23
N VAL A 69 -8.12 17.00 -0.99
CA VAL A 69 -8.10 15.72 -1.71
C VAL A 69 -6.66 15.29 -2.01
N GLU A 70 -5.82 16.20 -2.51
CA GLU A 70 -4.39 15.94 -2.73
C GLU A 70 -3.69 15.52 -1.43
N ASP A 71 -3.92 16.26 -0.35
CA ASP A 71 -3.36 15.97 0.97
C ASP A 71 -3.77 14.58 1.50
N ILE A 72 -5.03 14.18 1.32
CA ILE A 72 -5.52 12.85 1.68
C ILE A 72 -4.85 11.77 0.82
N CYS A 73 -4.74 11.97 -0.49
CA CYS A 73 -4.11 11.03 -1.40
C CYS A 73 -2.64 10.79 -1.04
N ASP A 74 -1.88 11.85 -0.80
CA ASP A 74 -0.47 11.74 -0.42
C ASP A 74 -0.30 10.94 0.88
N HIS A 75 -1.10 11.26 1.92
CA HIS A 75 -1.03 10.54 3.18
C HIS A 75 -1.50 9.10 3.08
N LEU A 76 -2.47 8.80 2.23
CA LEU A 76 -2.90 7.42 1.97
C LEU A 76 -1.79 6.59 1.33
N LEU A 77 -1.09 7.14 0.34
CA LEU A 77 0.03 6.47 -0.31
C LEU A 77 1.18 6.20 0.68
N VAL A 78 1.48 7.18 1.54
CA VAL A 78 2.52 7.04 2.58
C VAL A 78 2.09 6.05 3.66
N GLN A 79 0.82 6.03 4.08
CA GLN A 79 0.32 5.08 5.07
C GLN A 79 0.48 3.65 4.58
N PHE A 80 0.07 3.36 3.34
CA PHE A 80 0.30 2.04 2.73
C PHE A 80 1.78 1.67 2.69
N GLY A 81 2.65 2.60 2.31
CA GLY A 81 4.10 2.38 2.34
C GLY A 81 4.62 2.07 3.73
N THR A 82 4.08 2.73 4.76
CA THR A 82 4.48 2.54 6.17
C THR A 82 3.99 1.20 6.72
N ASP A 83 2.78 0.78 6.37
CA ASP A 83 2.21 -0.50 6.83
C ASP A 83 2.88 -1.73 6.17
N ILE A 84 3.63 -1.52 5.08
CA ILE A 84 4.46 -2.54 4.43
C ILE A 84 5.79 -2.77 5.18
N LEU A 85 6.34 -1.72 5.82
CA LEU A 85 7.67 -1.70 6.44
C LEU A 85 7.69 -2.33 7.84
#